data_AF-A0A8H5K683-F1
#
_entry.id   AF-A0A8H5K683-F1
#
_cell.length_a   1.000
_cell.length_b   1.000
_cell.length_c   1.000
_cell.angle_alpha   90.00
_cell.angle_beta   90.00
_cell.angle_gamma   90.00
#
_symmetry.space_group_name_H-M   'P 1'
#
loop_
_entity.id
_entity.type
_entity.pdbx_description
1 polymer ?
#
loop_
_entity_poly.entity_id
_entity_poly.type
_entity_poly.pdbx_seq_one_letter_code
_entity_poly.pdbx_strand_id
1 'polypeptide(L)'
;MGNSAGAVHLCTFLLHPSFSELRSKITSNSDTCPLRLKAAVFCSMPASFPNPRPYRAPVLATYYGETVEQDCPLGLLEACNKNMAVSDAAPGVQFLPLYGSLDPEDEILECNKEFIELWRSGKGSSGVELEVQIMEGHNHISPPPALGTNISREEVWGFNVAGFCNAAARS
;
A
#
# COMPACT_ATOMS: atom_id res chain seq x y z
N MET A 1 4.89 1.93 -6.82
CA MET A 1 5.38 1.65 -5.46
C MET A 1 5.49 2.95 -4.70
N GLY A 2 5.12 2.96 -3.43
CA GLY A 2 5.39 4.07 -2.51
C GLY A 2 6.06 3.54 -1.24
N ASN A 3 6.94 4.35 -0.63
CA ASN A 3 7.54 4.05 0.67
C ASN A 3 7.01 5.03 1.72
N SER A 4 6.65 4.56 2.92
CA SER A 4 6.16 5.38 4.02
C SER A 4 5.00 6.29 3.57
N ALA A 5 5.11 7.62 3.70
CA ALA A 5 4.11 8.57 3.20
C ALA A 5 3.81 8.43 1.69
N GLY A 6 4.77 7.99 0.87
CA GLY A 6 4.51 7.70 -0.53
C GLY A 6 3.55 6.51 -0.73
N ALA A 7 3.57 5.53 0.17
CA ALA A 7 2.63 4.42 0.16
C ALA A 7 1.21 4.89 0.54
N VAL A 8 1.11 5.82 1.50
CA VAL A 8 -0.15 6.49 1.86
C VAL A 8 -0.75 7.15 0.63
N HIS A 9 0.03 7.97 -0.09
CA HIS A 9 -0.46 8.66 -1.30
C HIS A 9 -0.95 7.69 -2.38
N LEU A 10 -0.21 6.59 -2.58
CA LEU A 10 -0.60 5.55 -3.53
C LEU A 10 -1.92 4.88 -3.11
N CYS A 11 -2.08 4.58 -1.83
CA CYS A 11 -3.31 4.01 -1.29
C CYS A 11 -4.49 4.98 -1.44
N THR A 12 -4.29 6.27 -1.16
CA THR A 12 -5.29 7.31 -1.38
C THR A 12 -5.71 7.39 -2.85
N PHE A 13 -4.77 7.38 -3.79
CA PHE A 13 -5.08 7.35 -5.22
C PHE A 13 -5.92 6.12 -5.62
N LEU A 14 -5.60 4.97 -5.04
CA LEU A 14 -6.26 3.69 -5.35
C LEU A 14 -7.67 3.58 -4.77
N LEU A 15 -7.90 4.12 -3.58
CA LEU A 15 -9.14 3.88 -2.84
C LEU A 15 -10.07 5.09 -2.73
N HIS A 16 -9.52 6.31 -2.71
CA HIS A 16 -10.36 7.50 -2.52
C HIS A 16 -11.25 7.78 -3.75
N PRO A 17 -12.54 8.12 -3.57
CA PRO A 17 -13.48 8.31 -4.67
C PRO A 17 -13.10 9.43 -5.65
N SER A 18 -12.46 10.51 -5.17
CA SER A 18 -12.05 11.64 -6.01
C SER A 18 -11.06 11.26 -7.13
N PHE A 19 -10.38 10.12 -7.00
CA PHE A 19 -9.46 9.62 -8.03
C PHE A 19 -10.07 8.54 -8.94
N SER A 20 -11.34 8.17 -8.73
CA SER A 20 -12.00 7.07 -9.48
C SER A 20 -11.94 7.25 -11.00
N GLU A 21 -12.22 8.45 -11.50
CA GLU A 21 -12.16 8.73 -12.94
C GLU A 21 -10.73 8.53 -13.48
N LEU A 22 -9.73 9.10 -12.82
CA LEU A 22 -8.33 9.00 -13.25
C LEU A 22 -7.81 7.56 -13.14
N ARG A 23 -8.12 6.89 -12.04
CA ARG A 23 -7.75 5.49 -11.79
C ARG A 23 -8.35 4.57 -12.82
N SER A 24 -9.64 4.72 -13.14
CA SER A 24 -10.32 3.87 -14.14
C SER A 24 -9.67 3.95 -15.53
N LYS A 25 -9.10 5.09 -15.92
CA LYS A 25 -8.39 5.24 -17.19
C LYS A 25 -7.16 4.35 -17.31
N ILE A 26 -6.52 4.01 -16.19
CA ILE A 26 -5.28 3.20 -16.16
C ILE A 26 -5.48 1.79 -15.60
N THR A 27 -6.61 1.49 -14.97
CA THR A 27 -6.96 0.14 -14.48
C THR A 27 -7.98 -0.58 -15.37
N SER A 28 -8.75 0.14 -16.20
CA SER A 28 -9.65 -0.49 -17.15
C SER A 28 -8.90 -1.10 -18.34
N ASN A 29 -9.51 -2.12 -18.95
CA ASN A 29 -9.06 -2.69 -20.22
C ASN A 29 -9.40 -1.81 -21.43
N SER A 30 -9.49 -0.48 -21.26
CA SER A 30 -9.86 0.44 -22.33
C SER A 30 -8.69 0.76 -23.26
N ASP A 31 -8.84 0.53 -24.55
CA ASP A 31 -7.81 0.83 -25.58
C ASP A 31 -7.47 2.32 -25.71
N THR A 32 -8.20 3.20 -25.02
CA THR A 32 -8.01 4.66 -25.09
C THR A 32 -6.82 5.19 -24.30
N CYS A 33 -6.25 4.40 -23.39
CA CYS A 33 -5.03 4.75 -22.65
C CYS A 33 -3.92 3.73 -22.97
N PRO A 34 -2.68 4.14 -23.30
CA PRO A 34 -1.58 3.20 -23.50
C PRO A 34 -0.95 2.69 -22.20
N LEU A 35 -1.31 3.28 -21.04
CA LEU A 35 -0.76 2.93 -19.75
C LEU A 35 -1.70 2.00 -18.99
N ARG A 36 -1.12 1.01 -18.31
CA ARG A 36 -1.83 0.10 -17.41
C ARG A 36 -1.15 0.04 -16.06
N LEU A 37 -1.92 0.29 -15.01
CA LEU A 37 -1.51 -0.01 -13.66
C LEU A 37 -1.78 -1.50 -13.42
N LYS A 38 -0.71 -2.25 -13.15
CA LYS A 38 -0.79 -3.71 -12.92
C LYS A 38 -0.37 -4.10 -11.51
N ALA A 39 0.41 -3.27 -10.83
CA ALA A 39 0.91 -3.55 -9.49
C ALA A 39 0.95 -2.28 -8.62
N ALA A 40 0.56 -2.43 -7.36
CA ALA A 40 0.71 -1.43 -6.31
C ALA A 40 1.48 -2.03 -5.13
N VAL A 41 2.56 -1.37 -4.72
CA VAL A 41 3.42 -1.83 -3.62
C VAL A 41 3.40 -0.76 -2.53
N PHE A 42 2.95 -1.16 -1.34
CA PHE A 42 2.85 -0.33 -0.14
C PHE A 42 4.01 -0.69 0.78
N CYS A 43 5.16 -0.03 0.58
CA CYS A 43 6.37 -0.28 1.37
C CYS A 43 6.31 0.52 2.67
N SER A 44 6.39 -0.17 3.81
CA SER A 44 6.40 0.36 5.17
C SER A 44 5.36 1.48 5.34
N MET A 45 4.10 1.20 5.02
CA MET A 45 3.03 2.20 5.00
C MET A 45 2.49 2.46 6.40
N PRO A 46 2.44 3.70 6.90
CA PRO A 46 1.68 4.00 8.11
C PRO A 46 0.17 3.98 7.79
N ALA A 47 -0.50 2.88 8.15
CA ALA A 47 -1.86 2.59 7.67
C ALA A 47 -2.98 3.22 8.53
N SER A 48 -2.75 3.43 9.83
CA SER A 48 -3.71 4.03 10.77
C SER A 48 -2.98 4.89 11.82
N PHE A 49 -3.72 5.75 12.51
CA PHE A 49 -3.15 6.69 13.50
C PHE A 49 -4.04 6.84 14.76
N PRO A 50 -4.42 5.75 15.46
CA PRO A 50 -5.35 5.85 16.59
C PRO A 50 -4.74 6.60 17.79
N ASN A 51 -3.43 6.47 18.02
CA ASN A 51 -2.71 7.11 19.13
C ASN A 51 -1.38 7.69 18.64
N PRO A 52 -1.39 8.75 17.82
CA PRO A 52 -0.17 9.28 17.25
C PRO A 52 0.72 9.84 18.36
N ARG A 53 2.02 9.57 18.27
CA ARG A 53 2.99 10.17 19.20
C ARG A 53 2.85 11.70 19.19
N PRO A 54 3.11 12.41 20.31
CA PRO A 54 2.88 13.86 20.40
C PRO A 54 3.55 14.68 19.29
N TYR A 55 4.72 14.26 18.81
CA TYR A 55 5.41 14.94 17.71
C TYR A 55 4.76 14.73 16.33
N ARG A 56 3.97 13.67 16.15
CA ARG A 56 3.26 13.37 14.89
C ARG A 56 1.92 14.07 14.78
N ALA A 57 1.26 14.35 15.91
CA ALA A 57 -0.08 14.95 15.90
C ALA A 57 -0.18 16.25 15.05
N PRO A 58 0.77 17.21 15.12
CA PRO A 58 0.73 18.41 14.28
C PRO A 58 0.88 18.10 12.78
N VAL A 59 1.70 17.12 12.43
CA VAL A 59 1.92 16.70 11.05
C VAL A 59 0.66 16.06 10.48
N LEU A 60 0.02 15.18 11.24
CA LEU A 60 -1.22 14.52 10.83
C LEU A 60 -2.37 15.53 10.71
N ALA A 61 -2.48 16.47 11.65
CA ALA A 61 -3.46 17.55 11.59
C ALA A 61 -3.24 18.47 10.38
N THR A 62 -1.98 18.73 10.01
CA THR A 62 -1.67 19.51 8.80
C THR A 62 -2.03 18.75 7.53
N TYR A 63 -1.78 17.44 7.50
CA TYR A 63 -1.93 16.63 6.31
C TYR A 63 -3.40 16.21 6.05
N TYR A 64 -4.09 15.73 7.08
CA TYR A 64 -5.47 15.24 6.98
C TYR A 64 -6.51 16.22 7.52
N GLY A 65 -6.12 17.24 8.28
CA GLY A 65 -7.10 18.06 9.00
C GLY A 65 -7.79 17.27 10.11
N GLU A 66 -9.12 17.35 10.15
CA GLU A 66 -9.95 16.68 11.16
C GLU A 66 -10.32 15.23 10.78
N THR A 67 -10.00 14.79 9.57
CA THR A 67 -10.46 13.50 9.00
C THR A 67 -9.38 12.43 8.99
N VAL A 68 -8.43 12.49 9.93
CA VAL A 68 -7.28 11.55 10.01
C VAL A 68 -7.74 10.08 9.95
N GLU A 69 -8.74 9.71 10.76
CA GLU A 69 -9.21 8.33 10.82
C GLU A 69 -9.88 7.89 9.51
N GLN A 70 -10.60 8.79 8.85
CA GLN A 70 -11.36 8.50 7.63
C GLN A 70 -10.45 8.46 6.39
N ASP A 71 -9.48 9.36 6.32
CA ASP A 71 -8.66 9.57 5.12
C ASP A 71 -7.31 8.85 5.19
N CYS A 72 -6.95 8.24 6.33
CA CYS A 72 -5.82 7.32 6.42
C CYS A 72 -6.08 6.02 5.61
N PRO A 73 -5.03 5.27 5.22
CA PRO A 73 -5.18 4.06 4.42
C PRO A 73 -6.20 3.04 4.97
N LEU A 74 -6.23 2.82 6.28
CA LEU A 74 -7.18 1.89 6.91
C LEU A 74 -8.62 2.40 6.77
N GLY A 75 -8.89 3.68 7.06
CA GLY A 75 -10.21 4.30 6.89
C GLY A 75 -10.71 4.27 5.44
N LEU A 76 -9.80 4.50 4.48
CA LEU A 76 -10.12 4.40 3.05
C LEU A 76 -10.48 2.97 2.65
N LEU A 77 -9.77 1.98 3.17
CA LEU A 77 -10.09 0.57 2.94
C LEU A 77 -11.44 0.18 3.55
N GLU A 78 -11.75 0.65 4.76
CA GLU A 78 -13.07 0.45 5.36
C GLU A 78 -14.19 1.06 4.52
N ALA A 79 -14.00 2.31 4.06
CA ALA A 79 -14.96 3.02 3.22
C ALA A 79 -15.15 2.31 1.87
N CYS A 80 -14.07 1.81 1.26
CA CYS A 80 -14.13 1.00 0.05
C CYS A 80 -14.97 -0.26 0.29
N ASN A 81 -14.62 -1.07 1.30
CA ASN A 81 -15.27 -2.34 1.62
C ASN A 81 -16.77 -2.22 1.95
N LYS A 82 -17.22 -1.07 2.46
CA LYS A 82 -18.64 -0.78 2.67
C LYS A 82 -19.40 -0.75 1.34
N ASN A 83 -18.78 -0.21 0.29
CA ASN A 83 -19.40 0.06 -1.00
C ASN A 83 -19.13 -1.02 -2.06
N MET A 84 -17.89 -1.50 -2.17
CA MET A 84 -17.45 -2.46 -3.20
C MET A 84 -16.19 -3.23 -2.78
N ALA A 85 -15.84 -4.28 -3.53
CA ALA A 85 -14.56 -4.95 -3.33
C ALA A 85 -13.40 -4.06 -3.78
N VAL A 86 -12.22 -4.20 -3.18
CA VAL A 86 -11.04 -3.44 -3.62
C VAL A 86 -10.63 -3.80 -5.05
N SER A 87 -10.85 -5.05 -5.45
CA SER A 87 -10.70 -5.53 -6.83
C SER A 87 -11.57 -4.74 -7.81
N ASP A 88 -12.75 -4.28 -7.39
CA ASP A 88 -13.64 -3.47 -8.24
C ASP A 88 -13.17 -2.01 -8.29
N ALA A 89 -12.56 -1.53 -7.21
CA ALA A 89 -11.99 -0.18 -7.16
C ALA A 89 -10.78 -0.03 -8.09
N ALA A 90 -9.94 -1.06 -8.21
CA ALA A 90 -8.79 -1.10 -9.11
C ALA A 90 -8.65 -2.45 -9.82
N PRO A 91 -9.47 -2.71 -10.85
CA PRO A 91 -9.50 -4.00 -11.54
C PRO A 91 -8.15 -4.38 -12.15
N GLY A 92 -7.77 -5.65 -11.97
CA GLY A 92 -6.54 -6.22 -12.57
C GLY A 92 -5.23 -5.71 -11.95
N VAL A 93 -5.29 -4.96 -10.85
CA VAL A 93 -4.12 -4.55 -10.07
C VAL A 93 -3.80 -5.60 -9.02
N GLN A 94 -2.53 -6.01 -8.95
CA GLN A 94 -2.01 -6.80 -7.83
C GLN A 94 -1.45 -5.88 -6.75
N PHE A 95 -1.67 -6.23 -5.49
CA PHE A 95 -1.29 -5.43 -4.33
C PHE A 95 -0.27 -6.15 -3.47
N LEU A 96 0.74 -5.40 -3.01
CA LEU A 96 1.81 -5.90 -2.16
C LEU A 96 2.03 -4.95 -0.96
N PRO A 97 1.42 -5.23 0.20
CA PRO A 97 1.95 -4.78 1.47
C PRO A 97 3.33 -5.39 1.73
N LEU A 98 4.30 -4.51 1.93
CA LEU A 98 5.70 -4.85 2.16
C LEU A 98 6.19 -4.06 3.36
N TYR A 99 6.73 -4.70 4.39
CA TYR A 99 7.28 -4.00 5.55
C TYR A 99 8.52 -4.71 6.10
N GLY A 100 9.41 -3.99 6.75
CA GLY A 100 10.63 -4.54 7.34
C GLY A 100 10.35 -5.25 8.65
N SER A 101 11.10 -6.30 8.98
CA SER A 101 10.91 -6.99 10.28
C SER A 101 11.38 -6.16 11.48
N LEU A 102 12.09 -5.05 11.25
CA LEU A 102 12.53 -4.09 12.27
C LEU A 102 11.88 -2.70 12.09
N ASP A 103 10.74 -2.63 11.39
CA ASP A 103 9.92 -1.42 11.32
C ASP A 103 9.33 -1.06 12.71
N PRO A 104 8.97 0.22 12.96
CA PRO A 104 8.29 0.63 14.20
C PRO A 104 6.98 -0.14 14.41
N GLU A 105 6.83 -0.76 15.59
CA GLU A 105 5.65 -1.58 15.91
C GLU A 105 4.35 -0.75 15.88
N ASP A 106 4.40 0.43 16.51
CA ASP A 106 3.24 1.30 16.76
C ASP A 106 2.83 2.18 15.58
N GLU A 107 3.69 2.31 14.57
CA GLU A 107 3.40 3.19 13.42
C GLU A 107 3.31 2.43 12.09
N ILE A 108 3.90 1.24 12.01
CA ILE A 108 3.99 0.47 10.77
C ILE A 108 3.48 -0.95 10.98
N LEU A 109 4.09 -1.75 11.86
CA LEU A 109 3.82 -3.19 11.90
C LEU A 109 2.38 -3.52 12.27
N GLU A 110 1.89 -3.04 13.43
CA GLU A 110 0.52 -3.33 13.87
C GLU A 110 -0.52 -2.76 12.91
N CYS A 111 -0.35 -1.50 12.48
CA CYS A 111 -1.27 -0.88 11.53
C CYS A 111 -1.33 -1.62 10.18
N ASN A 112 -0.21 -2.17 9.69
CA ASN A 112 -0.24 -2.99 8.47
C ASN A 112 -0.91 -4.35 8.72
N LYS A 113 -0.73 -4.98 9.89
CA LYS A 113 -1.44 -6.22 10.24
C LYS A 113 -2.96 -5.97 10.21
N GLU A 114 -3.43 -4.90 10.84
CA GLU A 114 -4.84 -4.47 10.82
C GLU A 114 -5.34 -4.23 9.39
N PHE A 115 -4.57 -3.51 8.57
CA PHE A 115 -4.90 -3.25 7.16
C PHE A 115 -5.03 -4.53 6.34
N ILE A 116 -4.10 -5.47 6.51
CA ILE A 116 -4.10 -6.77 5.80
C ILE A 116 -5.29 -7.62 6.24
N GLU A 117 -5.60 -7.63 7.54
CA GLU A 117 -6.76 -8.36 8.08
C GLU A 117 -8.07 -7.79 7.54
N LEU A 118 -8.22 -6.46 7.57
CA LEU A 118 -9.37 -5.77 7.00
C LEU A 118 -9.51 -6.04 5.49
N TRP A 119 -8.39 -6.07 4.76
CA TRP A 119 -8.41 -6.39 3.33
C TRP A 119 -8.93 -7.80 3.07
N ARG A 120 -8.40 -8.78 3.81
CA ARG A 120 -8.74 -10.20 3.65
C ARG A 120 -10.19 -10.50 4.06
N SER A 121 -10.73 -9.75 5.01
CA SER A 121 -12.13 -9.88 5.45
C SER A 121 -13.13 -9.10 4.58
N GLY A 122 -12.66 -8.28 3.65
CA GLY A 122 -13.48 -7.47 2.75
C GLY A 122 -14.35 -8.28 1.77
N LYS A 123 -15.45 -7.66 1.30
CA LYS A 123 -16.36 -8.27 0.32
C LYS A 123 -15.63 -8.61 -0.97
N GLY A 124 -15.90 -9.79 -1.54
CA GLY A 124 -15.40 -10.17 -2.87
C GLY A 124 -13.89 -10.44 -2.95
N SER A 125 -13.15 -10.35 -1.84
CA SER A 125 -11.75 -10.73 -1.79
C SER A 125 -11.61 -12.23 -2.05
N SER A 126 -11.16 -12.60 -3.25
CA SER A 126 -10.66 -13.95 -3.50
C SER A 126 -9.31 -14.18 -2.81
N GLY A 127 -8.69 -13.12 -2.24
CA GLY A 127 -7.32 -13.12 -1.73
C GLY A 127 -6.23 -13.20 -2.80
N VAL A 128 -6.60 -13.48 -4.06
CA VAL A 128 -5.66 -13.73 -5.17
C VAL A 128 -4.88 -12.48 -5.57
N GLU A 129 -5.41 -11.30 -5.29
CA GLU A 129 -4.80 -10.02 -5.65
C GLU A 129 -3.85 -9.46 -4.58
N LEU A 130 -3.80 -10.05 -3.38
CA LEU A 130 -3.01 -9.53 -2.25
C LEU A 130 -1.87 -10.48 -1.87
N GLU A 131 -0.64 -10.10 -2.19
CA GLU A 131 0.57 -10.74 -1.69
C GLU A 131 1.13 -9.94 -0.51
N VAL A 132 1.64 -10.60 0.52
CA VAL A 132 2.28 -9.91 1.66
C VAL A 132 3.72 -10.40 1.78
N GLN A 133 4.67 -9.47 1.85
CA GLN A 133 6.08 -9.79 2.02
C GLN A 133 6.68 -9.04 3.21
N ILE A 134 7.69 -9.65 3.82
CA ILE A 134 8.46 -9.06 4.91
C ILE A 134 9.91 -8.93 4.46
N MET A 135 10.50 -7.74 4.65
CA MET A 135 11.90 -7.46 4.37
C MET A 135 12.72 -7.81 5.62
N GLU A 136 13.22 -9.05 5.68
CA GLU A 136 13.92 -9.53 6.86
C GLU A 136 15.21 -8.74 7.15
N GLY A 137 15.37 -8.31 8.40
CA GLY A 137 16.54 -7.54 8.85
C GLY A 137 16.50 -6.06 8.48
N HIS A 138 15.47 -5.60 7.77
CA HIS A 138 15.30 -4.19 7.41
C HIS A 138 14.46 -3.45 8.45
N ASN A 139 14.88 -2.22 8.75
CA ASN A 139 14.08 -1.22 9.45
C ASN A 139 13.39 -0.26 8.45
N HIS A 140 12.74 0.80 8.96
CA HIS A 140 11.98 1.76 8.14
C HIS A 140 12.76 2.49 7.03
N ILE A 141 14.06 2.70 7.21
CA ILE A 141 14.86 3.58 6.33
C ILE A 141 15.84 2.77 5.49
N SER A 142 16.25 1.60 5.98
CA SER A 142 17.28 0.76 5.35
C SER A 142 16.97 0.21 3.95
N PRO A 143 15.71 -0.01 3.48
CA PRO A 143 15.50 -0.68 2.20
C PRO A 143 16.00 0.13 1.00
N PRO A 144 15.62 1.41 0.78
CA PRO A 144 16.13 2.16 -0.36
C PRO A 144 17.67 2.25 -0.46
N PRO A 145 18.43 2.55 0.62
CA PRO A 145 19.90 2.59 0.55
C PRO A 145 20.56 1.20 0.50
N ALA A 146 19.83 0.11 0.79
CA ALA A 146 20.34 -1.25 0.70
C ALA A 146 20.42 -1.79 -0.73
N LEU A 147 19.82 -1.10 -1.71
CA LEU A 147 19.90 -1.47 -3.12
C LEU A 147 21.23 -1.04 -3.74
N GLY A 148 21.85 -1.94 -4.51
CA GLY A 148 23.12 -1.68 -5.21
C GLY A 148 24.36 -1.85 -4.33
N THR A 149 24.22 -2.44 -3.14
CA THR A 149 25.34 -2.77 -2.24
C THR A 149 26.08 -4.05 -2.66
N ASN A 150 25.50 -4.86 -3.56
CA ASN A 150 25.94 -6.22 -3.91
C ASN A 150 25.93 -7.20 -2.72
N ILE A 151 25.17 -6.89 -1.67
CA ILE A 151 25.04 -7.76 -0.50
C ILE A 151 23.68 -8.46 -0.59
N SER A 152 23.68 -9.77 -0.86
CA SER A 152 22.45 -10.51 -1.17
C SER A 152 21.35 -10.39 -0.10
N ARG A 153 21.73 -10.42 1.18
CA ARG A 153 20.76 -10.29 2.29
C ARG A 153 20.09 -8.90 2.37
N GLU A 154 20.75 -7.87 1.85
CA GLU A 154 20.27 -6.48 1.85
C GLU A 154 19.40 -6.20 0.61
N GLU A 155 19.64 -6.91 -0.49
CA GLU A 155 18.99 -6.65 -1.77
C GLU A 155 17.85 -7.62 -2.11
N VAL A 156 17.76 -8.77 -1.42
CA VAL A 156 16.81 -9.85 -1.76
C VAL A 156 15.36 -9.35 -1.86
N TRP A 157 14.96 -8.41 -1.01
CA TRP A 157 13.63 -7.82 -1.06
C TRP A 157 13.36 -7.10 -2.39
N GLY A 158 14.36 -6.41 -2.95
CA GLY A 158 14.25 -5.68 -4.21
C GLY A 158 14.05 -6.62 -5.38
N PHE A 159 14.74 -7.76 -5.39
CA PHE A 159 14.51 -8.82 -6.38
C PHE A 159 13.12 -9.43 -6.27
N ASN A 160 12.61 -9.64 -5.05
CA ASN A 160 11.25 -10.15 -4.83
C ASN A 160 10.19 -9.17 -5.34
N VAL A 161 10.34 -7.87 -5.05
CA VAL A 161 9.45 -6.81 -5.55
C VAL A 161 9.49 -6.72 -7.08
N ALA A 162 10.68 -6.83 -7.68
CA ALA A 162 10.81 -6.86 -9.14
C ALA A 162 10.12 -8.10 -9.74
N GLY A 163 10.27 -9.27 -9.11
CA GLY A 163 9.59 -10.50 -9.49
C GLY A 163 8.07 -10.36 -9.47
N PHE A 164 7.53 -9.82 -8.37
CA PHE A 164 6.10 -9.51 -8.22
C PHE A 164 5.60 -8.57 -9.33
N CYS A 165 6.27 -7.42 -9.52
CA CYS A 165 5.88 -6.46 -10.56
C CYS A 165 5.91 -7.07 -11.97
N ASN A 166 6.92 -7.89 -12.27
CA ASN A 166 7.05 -8.56 -13.56
C ASN A 166 5.97 -9.63 -13.77
N ALA A 167 5.56 -10.34 -12.72
CA ALA A 167 4.45 -11.29 -12.79
C ALA A 167 3.12 -10.57 -13.04
N ALA A 168 2.86 -9.49 -12.31
CA ALA A 168 1.69 -8.64 -12.49
C ALA A 168 1.62 -8.03 -13.89
N ALA A 169 2.75 -7.64 -14.47
CA ALA A 169 2.80 -7.07 -15.82
C ALA A 169 2.44 -8.08 -16.94
N ARG A 170 2.50 -9.38 -16.65
CA ARG A 170 2.18 -10.46 -17.61
C ARG A 170 0.76 -11.02 -17.48
N SER A 171 0.03 -10.67 -16.42
CA SER A 171 -1.38 -11.06 -16.25
C SER A 171 -2.31 -10.21 -17.09
#